data_AF-A0A496WNN7-F1
#
_entry.id   AF-A0A496WNN7-F1
#
_cell.length_a   1.000
_cell.length_b   1.000
_cell.length_c   1.000
_cell.angle_alpha   90.00
_cell.angle_beta   90.00
_cell.angle_gamma   90.00
#
_symmetry.space_group_name_H-M   'P 1'
#
loop_
_entity.id
_entity.type
_entity.pdbx_description
1 polymer ?
#
loop_
_entity_poly.entity_id
_entity_poly.type
_entity_poly.pdbx_seq_one_letter_code
_entity_poly.pdbx_strand_id
1 'polypeptide(L)'
;QVRVGYFGMGRVEKGFADLPTIVDRTLAINRSIGFHLQVSPVTMAKRWPDGWEQAQLPECVQVSPGELSQEEYAEAFAGCHVILLNYHPDAYRYRTSAVFEEARSLGRIIVTPRQTWMASQIECGEAAGVTYDYSSGPDAAANALLDATGIASELLEKAWNIAEKRVGVSASERFVDRVLQLLGVASIGPNHSAAE
;
A
#
# COMPACT_ATOMS: atom_id res chain seq x y z
N GLN A 1 2.00 6.89 16.96
CA GLN A 1 1.72 7.82 15.84
C GLN A 1 1.39 6.99 14.61
N VAL A 2 0.28 7.23 13.92
CA VAL A 2 -0.03 6.50 12.68
C VAL A 2 0.87 7.02 11.55
N ARG A 3 1.48 6.12 10.80
CA ARG A 3 2.37 6.44 9.67
C ARG A 3 1.81 5.86 8.38
N VAL A 4 1.70 6.71 7.36
CA VAL A 4 1.23 6.38 6.02
C VAL A 4 2.44 6.16 5.11
N GLY A 5 2.49 5.03 4.43
CA GLY A 5 3.51 4.69 3.44
C GLY A 5 2.99 4.84 2.01
N TYR A 6 3.81 5.39 1.12
CA TYR A 6 3.63 5.31 -0.32
C TYR A 6 4.87 4.68 -0.94
N PHE A 7 4.68 3.55 -1.63
CA PHE A 7 5.79 2.69 -2.07
C PHE A 7 5.77 2.34 -3.55
N GLY A 8 6.99 2.19 -4.07
CA GLY A 8 7.31 1.82 -5.44
C GLY A 8 7.30 3.00 -6.41
N MET A 9 8.24 2.95 -7.35
CA MET A 9 8.58 3.98 -8.33
C MET A 9 7.42 4.89 -8.76
N GLY A 10 7.63 6.21 -8.63
CA GLY A 10 6.65 7.26 -8.95
C GLY A 10 6.27 7.26 -10.43
N ARG A 11 5.14 6.62 -10.74
CA ARG A 11 4.56 6.52 -12.08
C ARG A 11 3.19 7.18 -12.12
N VAL A 12 2.79 7.65 -13.30
CA VAL A 12 1.52 8.38 -13.48
C VAL A 12 0.33 7.53 -13.06
N GLU A 13 0.30 6.26 -13.47
CA GLU A 13 -0.78 5.34 -13.14
C GLU A 13 -0.85 4.96 -11.65
N LYS A 14 0.17 5.30 -10.85
CA LYS A 14 0.15 5.14 -9.39
C LYS A 14 -0.38 6.37 -8.65
N GLY A 15 -0.87 7.37 -9.39
CA GLY A 15 -1.38 8.62 -8.83
C GLY A 15 -0.29 9.44 -8.14
N PHE A 16 0.96 9.30 -8.62
CA PHE A 16 2.09 10.00 -8.03
C PHE A 16 1.88 11.52 -8.02
N ALA A 17 1.32 12.09 -9.09
CA ALA A 17 1.18 13.55 -9.26
C ALA A 17 0.32 14.19 -8.17
N ASP A 18 -0.59 13.41 -7.57
CA ASP A 18 -1.53 13.83 -6.55
C ASP A 18 -0.93 13.82 -5.14
N LEU A 19 0.18 13.10 -4.94
CA LEU A 19 0.76 12.81 -3.63
C LEU A 19 1.05 14.06 -2.79
N PRO A 20 1.63 15.16 -3.33
CA PRO A 20 1.85 16.38 -2.54
C PRO A 20 0.54 16.97 -2.02
N THR A 21 -0.49 17.05 -2.86
CA THR A 21 -1.81 17.57 -2.47
C THR A 21 -2.43 16.69 -1.39
N ILE A 22 -2.33 15.36 -1.52
CA ILE A 22 -2.85 14.41 -0.53
C ILE A 22 -2.18 14.63 0.83
N VAL A 23 -0.85 14.76 0.86
CA VAL A 23 -0.07 15.00 2.09
C VAL A 23 -0.46 16.34 2.71
N ASP A 24 -0.46 17.42 1.94
CA ASP A 24 -0.77 18.77 2.42
C ASP A 24 -2.18 18.83 3.04
N ARG A 25 -3.16 18.24 2.36
CA ARG A 25 -4.56 18.20 2.82
C ARG A 25 -4.72 17.38 4.09
N THR A 26 -4.04 16.23 4.17
CA THR A 26 -4.08 15.38 5.37
C THR A 26 -3.46 16.11 6.57
N LEU A 27 -2.28 16.72 6.39
CA LEU A 27 -1.56 17.41 7.47
C LEU A 27 -2.20 18.75 7.87
N ALA A 28 -2.94 19.40 6.97
CA ALA A 28 -3.74 20.57 7.31
C ALA A 28 -4.82 20.26 8.35
N ILE A 29 -5.33 19.02 8.35
CA ILE A 29 -6.39 18.57 9.27
C ILE A 29 -5.80 17.84 10.49
N ASN A 30 -4.81 16.96 10.29
CA ASN A 30 -4.22 16.17 11.36
C ASN A 30 -2.69 16.08 11.24
N ARG A 31 -1.98 16.94 11.98
CA ARG A 31 -0.50 16.97 12.04
C ARG A 31 0.13 15.80 12.81
N SER A 32 -0.68 14.99 13.50
CA SER A 32 -0.16 13.79 14.15
C SER A 32 0.06 12.63 13.17
N ILE A 33 -0.41 12.71 11.92
CA ILE A 33 -0.14 11.68 10.92
C ILE A 33 1.28 11.86 10.36
N GLY A 34 2.05 10.78 10.34
CA GLY A 34 3.36 10.75 9.69
C GLY A 34 3.28 10.16 8.29
N PHE A 35 4.22 10.52 7.42
CA PHE A 35 4.36 9.98 6.08
C PHE A 35 5.75 9.39 5.85
N HIS A 36 5.82 8.31 5.09
CA HIS A 36 7.05 7.80 4.48
C HIS A 36 6.80 7.64 2.98
N LEU A 37 7.50 8.42 2.17
CA LEU A 37 7.27 8.48 0.72
C LEU A 37 8.50 7.95 -0.01
N GLN A 38 8.37 6.82 -0.70
CA GLN A 38 9.36 6.38 -1.67
C GLN A 38 9.04 6.99 -3.03
N VAL A 39 9.87 7.93 -3.50
CA VAL A 39 9.60 8.73 -4.70
C VAL A 39 10.85 8.89 -5.54
N SER A 40 10.73 9.04 -6.87
CA SER A 40 11.93 9.26 -7.70
C SER A 40 12.38 10.72 -7.66
N PRO A 41 13.70 11.02 -7.74
CA PRO A 41 14.22 12.40 -7.72
C PRO A 41 13.62 13.30 -8.81
N VAL A 42 13.41 12.77 -10.02
CA VAL A 42 12.80 13.49 -11.16
C VAL A 42 11.39 13.96 -10.81
N THR A 43 10.68 13.16 -10.03
CA THR A 43 9.30 13.45 -9.67
C THR A 43 9.18 14.44 -8.51
N MET A 44 10.19 14.48 -7.62
CA MET A 44 10.31 15.52 -6.60
C MET A 44 10.57 16.91 -7.22
N ALA A 45 11.46 16.98 -8.22
CA ALA A 45 11.84 18.22 -8.89
C ALA A 45 10.68 18.92 -9.64
N LYS A 46 9.64 18.19 -10.05
CA LYS A 46 8.48 18.75 -10.78
C LYS A 46 7.43 19.42 -9.90
N ARG A 47 7.39 19.14 -8.59
CA ARG A 47 6.34 19.68 -7.68
C ARG A 47 6.88 20.34 -6.41
N TRP A 48 8.13 20.08 -6.03
CA TRP A 48 8.92 20.95 -5.15
C TRP A 48 10.04 21.64 -5.97
N PRO A 49 9.69 22.56 -6.88
CA PRO A 49 10.63 23.16 -7.83
C PRO A 49 11.75 23.97 -7.16
N ASP A 50 11.57 24.39 -5.91
CA ASP A 50 12.60 25.09 -5.11
C ASP A 50 13.63 24.12 -4.49
N GLY A 51 13.60 22.84 -4.88
CA GLY A 51 14.45 21.79 -4.34
C GLY A 51 13.83 21.19 -3.09
N TRP A 52 13.45 19.92 -3.15
CA TRP A 52 12.98 19.17 -1.98
C TRP A 52 14.07 19.00 -0.91
N GLU A 53 15.35 19.14 -1.28
CA GLU A 53 16.49 19.24 -0.37
C GLU A 53 16.42 20.53 0.48
N GLN A 54 15.70 21.56 0.01
CA GLN A 54 15.54 22.87 0.66
C GLN A 54 14.11 23.12 1.14
N ALA A 55 13.12 22.40 0.61
CA ALA A 55 11.76 22.41 1.12
C ALA A 55 11.80 21.86 2.55
N GLN A 56 11.52 22.73 3.52
CA GLN A 56 11.27 22.31 4.91
C GLN A 56 9.97 21.50 4.95
N LEU A 57 10.08 20.22 4.59
CA LEU A 57 9.02 19.27 4.84
C LEU A 57 8.77 19.20 6.35
N PRO A 58 7.51 19.08 6.80
CA PRO A 58 7.24 18.86 8.20
C PRO A 58 8.03 17.65 8.72
N GLU A 59 8.50 17.68 9.96
CA GLU A 59 9.27 16.56 10.56
C GLU A 59 8.52 15.22 10.51
N CYS A 60 7.19 15.25 10.40
CA CYS A 60 6.37 14.06 10.25
C CYS A 60 6.41 13.44 8.85
N VAL A 61 7.03 14.08 7.85
CA VAL A 61 7.16 13.59 6.47
C VAL A 61 8.61 13.17 6.21
N GLN A 62 8.81 11.87 6.04
CA GLN A 62 10.07 11.29 5.59
C GLN A 62 9.99 10.95 4.10
N VAL A 63 11.06 11.26 3.36
CA VAL A 63 11.17 10.94 1.95
C VAL A 63 12.41 10.11 1.69
N SER A 64 12.22 9.01 0.97
CA SER A 64 13.27 8.12 0.50
C SER A 64 13.37 8.25 -1.03
N PRO A 65 14.41 8.93 -1.55
CA PRO A 65 14.55 9.14 -2.99
C PRO A 65 15.05 7.86 -3.69
N GLY A 66 14.35 7.45 -4.74
CA GLY A 66 14.79 6.39 -5.66
C GLY A 66 14.55 4.97 -5.15
N GLU A 67 15.43 4.07 -5.59
CA GLU A 67 15.41 2.67 -5.20
C GLU A 67 16.01 2.52 -3.80
N LEU A 68 15.31 1.77 -2.95
CA LEU A 68 15.77 1.39 -1.61
C LEU A 68 16.42 0.01 -1.70
N SER A 69 17.39 -0.27 -0.84
CA SER A 69 17.81 -1.65 -0.60
C SER A 69 16.63 -2.49 -0.09
N GLN A 70 16.75 -3.80 -0.15
CA GLN A 70 15.68 -4.68 0.34
C GLN A 70 15.44 -4.47 1.85
N GLU A 71 16.51 -4.28 2.61
CA GLU A 71 16.47 -4.03 4.05
C GLU A 71 15.83 -2.67 4.34
N GLU A 72 16.27 -1.60 3.66
CA GLU A 72 15.71 -0.25 3.83
C GLU A 72 14.22 -0.22 3.46
N TYR A 73 13.84 -0.89 2.37
CA TYR A 73 12.45 -1.03 1.98
C TYR A 73 11.64 -1.76 3.04
N ALA A 74 12.12 -2.91 3.53
CA ALA A 74 11.42 -3.72 4.51
C ALA A 74 11.23 -2.95 5.84
N GLU A 75 12.27 -2.27 6.33
CA GLU A 75 12.21 -1.46 7.54
C GLU A 75 11.22 -0.28 7.39
N ALA A 76 11.33 0.46 6.29
CA ALA A 76 10.42 1.57 5.99
C ALA A 76 8.97 1.11 5.89
N PHE A 77 8.73 0.00 5.19
CA PHE A 77 7.42 -0.57 4.97
C PHE A 77 6.80 -1.09 6.27
N ALA A 78 7.57 -1.83 7.07
CA ALA A 78 7.12 -2.36 8.36
C ALA A 78 6.82 -1.25 9.38
N GLY A 79 7.52 -0.11 9.29
CA GLY A 79 7.26 1.09 10.10
C GLY A 79 5.97 1.83 9.75
N CYS A 80 5.32 1.50 8.63
CA CYS A 80 4.04 2.09 8.23
C CYS A 80 2.86 1.27 8.76
N HIS A 81 1.76 1.95 9.07
CA HIS A 81 0.50 1.34 9.54
C HIS A 81 -0.54 1.30 8.42
N VAL A 82 -0.54 2.34 7.58
CA VAL A 82 -1.41 2.52 6.43
C VAL A 82 -0.55 2.57 5.17
N ILE A 83 -0.95 1.88 4.12
CA ILE A 83 -0.31 1.93 2.80
C ILE A 83 -1.28 2.59 1.81
N LEU A 84 -0.85 3.71 1.24
CA LEU A 84 -1.58 4.44 0.22
C LEU A 84 -1.26 3.87 -1.16
N LEU A 85 -2.28 3.32 -1.82
CA LEU A 85 -2.23 2.83 -3.20
C LEU A 85 -3.15 3.70 -4.07
N ASN A 86 -2.75 4.95 -4.33
CA ASN A 86 -3.49 5.93 -5.14
C ASN A 86 -3.52 5.59 -6.65
N TYR A 87 -3.80 4.33 -6.99
CA TYR A 87 -3.62 3.82 -8.33
C TYR A 87 -4.81 4.12 -9.23
N HIS A 88 -4.54 4.52 -10.47
CA HIS A 88 -5.56 4.86 -11.44
C HIS A 88 -6.46 3.63 -11.73
N PRO A 89 -7.80 3.75 -11.57
CA PRO A 89 -8.72 2.62 -11.76
C PRO A 89 -8.56 1.93 -13.11
N ASP A 90 -8.47 2.66 -14.21
CA ASP A 90 -8.33 2.05 -15.55
C ASP A 90 -7.07 1.18 -15.70
N ALA A 91 -5.96 1.58 -15.07
CA ALA A 91 -4.71 0.83 -15.13
C ALA A 91 -4.68 -0.35 -14.16
N TYR A 92 -5.45 -0.28 -13.07
CA TYR A 92 -5.41 -1.25 -11.97
C TYR A 92 -6.72 -2.01 -11.73
N ARG A 93 -7.69 -1.91 -12.64
CA ARG A 93 -8.96 -2.64 -12.57
C ARG A 93 -8.78 -4.14 -12.45
N TYR A 94 -7.84 -4.69 -13.22
CA TYR A 94 -7.51 -6.12 -13.27
C TYR A 94 -6.05 -6.43 -12.95
N ARG A 95 -5.26 -5.40 -12.63
CA ARG A 95 -3.81 -5.54 -12.40
C ARG A 95 -3.55 -5.74 -10.91
N THR A 96 -2.75 -6.74 -10.58
CA THR A 96 -2.30 -6.99 -9.21
C THR A 96 -1.20 -6.01 -8.79
N SER A 97 -0.92 -5.96 -7.48
CA SER A 97 0.15 -5.12 -6.94
C SER A 97 0.97 -5.89 -5.90
N ALA A 98 2.28 -5.97 -6.11
CA ALA A 98 3.21 -6.52 -5.12
C ALA A 98 3.14 -5.74 -3.79
N VAL A 99 3.10 -4.41 -3.87
CA VAL A 99 2.94 -3.51 -2.70
C VAL A 99 1.65 -3.82 -1.93
N PHE A 100 0.55 -4.12 -2.63
CA PHE A 100 -0.69 -4.57 -1.97
C PHE A 100 -0.50 -5.91 -1.27
N GLU A 101 0.13 -6.88 -1.92
CA GLU A 101 0.36 -8.21 -1.35
C GLU A 101 1.27 -8.16 -0.12
N GLU A 102 2.30 -7.31 -0.13
CA GLU A 102 3.17 -7.03 1.01
C GLU A 102 2.39 -6.36 2.15
N ALA A 103 1.59 -5.33 1.84
CA ALA A 103 0.74 -4.64 2.83
C ALA A 103 -0.22 -5.62 3.50
N ARG A 104 -0.91 -6.42 2.69
CA ARG A 104 -1.87 -7.42 3.12
C ARG A 104 -1.21 -8.51 3.97
N SER A 105 -0.01 -8.94 3.60
CA SER A 105 0.73 -10.00 4.32
C SER A 105 1.34 -9.52 5.63
N LEU A 106 1.66 -8.23 5.73
CA LEU A 106 2.16 -7.59 6.96
C LEU A 106 1.04 -7.03 7.83
N GLY A 107 -0.23 -7.29 7.53
CA GLY A 107 -1.36 -6.79 8.32
C GLY A 107 -1.46 -5.27 8.35
N ARG A 108 -1.21 -4.61 7.22
CA ARG A 108 -1.32 -3.14 7.07
C ARG A 108 -2.70 -2.74 6.57
N ILE A 109 -3.14 -1.54 6.96
CA ILE A 109 -4.35 -0.92 6.42
C ILE A 109 -4.06 -0.45 5.00
N ILE A 110 -5.00 -0.66 4.07
CA ILE A 110 -4.85 -0.25 2.68
C ILE A 110 -5.82 0.87 2.36
N VAL A 111 -5.33 1.97 1.78
CA VAL A 111 -6.18 3.04 1.25
C VAL A 111 -6.00 3.10 -0.26
N THR A 112 -7.08 2.86 -1.01
CA THR A 112 -6.99 2.71 -2.47
C THR A 112 -8.27 3.14 -3.18
N PRO A 113 -8.21 3.61 -4.43
CA PRO A 113 -9.41 3.94 -5.18
C PRO A 113 -10.34 2.74 -5.40
N ARG A 114 -11.65 3.01 -5.41
CA ARG A 114 -12.68 2.12 -5.92
C ARG A 114 -12.39 1.74 -7.38
N GLN A 115 -12.98 0.62 -7.82
CA GLN A 115 -12.81 0.07 -9.17
C GLN A 115 -11.38 -0.37 -9.53
N THR A 116 -10.52 -0.52 -8.53
CA THR A 116 -9.24 -1.23 -8.65
C THR A 116 -9.38 -2.67 -8.18
N TRP A 117 -8.46 -3.55 -8.59
CA TRP A 117 -8.38 -4.91 -8.07
C TRP A 117 -8.19 -4.92 -6.53
N MET A 118 -7.43 -3.96 -5.99
CA MET A 118 -7.22 -3.84 -4.53
C MET A 118 -8.51 -3.49 -3.79
N ALA A 119 -9.35 -2.61 -4.35
CA ALA A 119 -10.67 -2.32 -3.77
C ALA A 119 -11.54 -3.58 -3.72
N SER A 120 -11.54 -4.40 -4.78
CA SER A 120 -12.31 -5.65 -4.76
C SER A 120 -11.79 -6.64 -3.72
N GLN A 121 -10.48 -6.65 -3.43
CA GLN A 121 -9.92 -7.47 -2.35
C GLN A 121 -10.40 -6.99 -0.97
N ILE A 122 -10.48 -5.69 -0.74
CA ILE A 122 -11.03 -5.13 0.51
C ILE A 122 -12.51 -5.50 0.65
N GLU A 123 -13.30 -5.37 -0.42
CA GLU A 123 -14.73 -5.71 -0.46
C GLU A 123 -14.99 -7.19 -0.18
N CYS A 124 -14.13 -8.08 -0.70
CA CYS A 124 -14.19 -9.52 -0.42
C CYS A 124 -13.71 -9.90 1.00
N GLY A 125 -13.25 -8.94 1.81
CA GLY A 125 -12.69 -9.22 3.13
C GLY A 125 -11.29 -9.85 3.10
N GLU A 126 -10.63 -9.82 1.96
CA GLU A 126 -9.26 -10.33 1.76
C GLU A 126 -8.20 -9.33 2.25
N ALA A 127 -8.58 -8.08 2.50
CA ALA A 127 -7.75 -7.05 3.11
C ALA A 127 -8.59 -6.10 3.99
N ALA A 128 -7.94 -5.38 4.91
CA ALA A 128 -8.54 -4.31 5.66
C ALA A 128 -8.15 -2.96 5.05
N GLY A 129 -9.11 -2.05 4.91
CA GLY A 129 -8.84 -0.79 4.24
C GLY A 129 -10.05 0.09 4.02
N VAL A 130 -9.78 1.27 3.45
CA VAL A 130 -10.78 2.26 3.05
C VAL A 130 -10.65 2.51 1.54
N THR A 131 -11.78 2.59 0.86
CA THR A 131 -11.83 2.91 -0.58
C THR A 131 -12.48 4.27 -0.82
N TYR A 132 -12.11 4.93 -1.91
CA TYR A 132 -12.64 6.25 -2.28
C TYR A 132 -12.88 6.37 -3.79
N ASP A 133 -13.61 7.40 -4.20
CA ASP A 133 -13.81 7.68 -5.63
C ASP A 133 -12.62 8.46 -6.20
N TYR A 134 -11.88 7.84 -7.13
CA TYR A 134 -10.72 8.48 -7.78
C TYR A 134 -11.10 9.75 -8.54
N SER A 135 -12.29 9.79 -9.14
CA SER A 135 -12.73 10.92 -9.99
C SER A 135 -12.98 12.19 -9.19
N SER A 136 -13.13 12.07 -7.87
CA SER A 136 -13.23 13.19 -6.93
C SER A 136 -11.86 13.83 -6.61
N GLY A 137 -10.77 13.33 -7.20
CA GLY A 137 -9.44 13.92 -7.11
C GLY A 137 -8.70 13.65 -5.79
N PRO A 138 -7.56 14.34 -5.55
CA PRO A 138 -6.69 14.10 -4.40
C PRO A 138 -7.34 14.33 -3.04
N ASP A 139 -8.34 15.22 -2.95
CA ASP A 139 -9.04 15.50 -1.68
C ASP A 139 -9.79 14.25 -1.19
N ALA A 140 -10.31 13.41 -2.09
CA ALA A 140 -10.97 12.16 -1.72
C ALA A 140 -9.98 11.14 -1.11
N ALA A 141 -8.74 11.08 -1.63
CA ALA A 141 -7.70 10.24 -1.05
C ALA A 141 -7.26 10.75 0.33
N ALA A 142 -7.14 12.07 0.51
CA ALA A 142 -6.83 12.68 1.80
C ALA A 142 -7.92 12.39 2.84
N ASN A 143 -9.19 12.53 2.48
CA ASN A 143 -10.32 12.18 3.35
C ASN A 143 -10.30 10.69 3.72
N ALA A 144 -10.04 9.80 2.75
CA ALA A 144 -9.93 8.37 3.03
C ALA A 144 -8.77 8.02 3.97
N LEU A 145 -7.64 8.75 3.92
CA LEU A 145 -6.56 8.61 4.90
C LEU A 145 -7.01 9.08 6.28
N LEU A 146 -7.71 10.21 6.38
CA LEU A 146 -8.24 10.71 7.65
C LEU A 146 -9.25 9.73 8.26
N ASP A 147 -10.15 9.18 7.46
CA ASP A 147 -11.09 8.15 7.88
C ASP A 147 -10.34 6.90 8.37
N ALA A 148 -9.42 6.37 7.56
CA ALA A 148 -8.63 5.18 7.90
C ALA A 148 -7.80 5.37 9.18
N THR A 149 -7.20 6.55 9.36
CA THR A 149 -6.41 6.86 10.56
C THR A 149 -7.29 7.12 11.79
N GLY A 150 -8.51 7.64 11.63
CA GLY A 150 -9.47 7.85 12.70
C GLY A 150 -9.96 6.55 13.35
N ILE A 151 -10.01 5.45 12.58
CA ILE A 151 -10.37 4.10 13.05
C ILE A 151 -9.21 3.10 12.94
N ALA A 152 -7.97 3.59 13.01
CA ALA A 152 -6.78 2.77 12.75
C ALA A 152 -6.67 1.53 13.64
N SER A 153 -7.06 1.61 14.92
CA SER A 153 -6.99 0.47 15.84
C SER A 153 -7.85 -0.71 15.37
N GLU A 154 -9.10 -0.44 14.96
CA GLU A 154 -10.02 -1.48 14.45
C GLU A 154 -9.51 -2.05 13.12
N LEU A 155 -9.08 -1.19 12.20
CA LEU A 155 -8.59 -1.63 10.90
C LEU A 155 -7.28 -2.41 11.00
N LEU A 156 -6.38 -2.06 11.93
CA LEU A 156 -5.16 -2.83 12.19
C LEU A 156 -5.46 -4.20 12.78
N GLU A 157 -6.39 -4.30 13.74
CA GLU A 157 -6.82 -5.60 14.28
C GLU A 157 -7.40 -6.49 13.17
N LYS A 158 -8.27 -5.93 12.32
CA LYS A 158 -8.81 -6.63 11.15
C LYS A 158 -7.70 -7.06 10.18
N ALA A 159 -6.74 -6.17 9.88
CA ALA A 159 -5.64 -6.45 8.98
C ALA A 159 -4.76 -7.59 9.53
N TRP A 160 -4.48 -7.59 10.83
CA TRP A 160 -3.67 -8.61 11.50
C TRP A 160 -4.36 -9.98 11.46
N ASN A 161 -5.65 -10.02 11.80
CA ASN A 161 -6.45 -11.25 11.72
C ASN A 161 -6.49 -11.84 10.30
N ILE A 162 -6.50 -11.00 9.27
CA ILE A 162 -6.42 -11.44 7.86
C ILE A 162 -5.02 -11.98 7.53
N ALA A 163 -3.97 -11.30 7.99
CA ALA A 163 -2.58 -11.69 7.74
C ALA A 163 -2.25 -13.03 8.43
N GLU A 164 -2.61 -13.20 9.71
CA GLU A 164 -2.34 -14.41 10.49
C GLU A 164 -2.99 -15.65 9.88
N LYS A 165 -4.23 -15.55 9.40
CA LYS A 165 -4.92 -16.65 8.71
C LYS A 165 -4.21 -17.14 7.44
N ARG A 166 -3.22 -16.38 6.95
CA ARG A 166 -2.49 -16.66 5.71
C ARG A 166 -1.03 -17.03 5.96
N VAL A 167 -0.55 -16.94 7.20
CA VAL A 167 0.74 -17.47 7.61
C VAL A 167 0.72 -18.98 7.34
N GLY A 168 1.64 -19.45 6.50
CA GLY A 168 1.77 -20.86 6.11
C GLY A 168 1.28 -21.22 4.70
N VAL A 169 0.83 -20.26 3.88
CA VAL A 169 0.52 -20.54 2.47
C VAL A 169 0.96 -19.38 1.58
N SER A 170 1.99 -19.57 0.75
CA SER A 170 2.44 -18.52 -0.17
C SER A 170 1.42 -18.30 -1.30
N ALA A 171 1.36 -17.08 -1.83
CA ALA A 171 0.48 -16.75 -2.96
C ALA A 171 0.85 -17.56 -4.22
N SER A 172 2.14 -17.84 -4.40
CA SER A 172 2.70 -18.73 -5.43
C SER A 172 2.22 -20.16 -5.27
N GLU A 173 2.24 -20.72 -4.06
CA GLU A 173 1.74 -22.09 -3.81
C GLU A 173 0.25 -22.21 -4.09
N ARG A 174 -0.58 -21.25 -3.63
CA ARG A 174 -2.02 -21.26 -3.96
C ARG A 174 -2.29 -21.13 -5.46
N PHE A 175 -1.51 -20.31 -6.15
CA PHE A 175 -1.66 -20.15 -7.60
C PHE A 175 -1.31 -21.46 -8.32
N VAL A 176 -0.18 -22.07 -7.98
CA VAL A 176 0.24 -23.36 -8.52
C VAL A 176 -0.81 -24.42 -8.21
N ASP A 177 -1.23 -24.57 -6.95
CA ASP A 177 -2.27 -25.53 -6.57
C ASP A 177 -3.58 -25.29 -7.31
N ARG A 178 -3.99 -24.03 -7.50
CA ARG A 178 -5.23 -23.70 -8.20
C ARG A 178 -5.14 -24.00 -9.69
N VAL A 179 -4.00 -23.72 -10.32
CA VAL A 179 -3.74 -24.09 -11.72
C VAL A 179 -3.72 -25.61 -11.86
N LEU A 180 -3.05 -26.33 -10.97
CA LEU A 180 -3.01 -27.80 -10.97
C LEU A 180 -4.41 -28.39 -10.80
N GLN A 181 -5.23 -27.87 -9.88
CA GLN A 181 -6.63 -28.26 -9.71
C GLN A 181 -7.47 -28.03 -10.97
N LEU A 182 -7.33 -26.87 -11.62
CA LEU A 182 -8.06 -26.55 -12.86
C LEU A 182 -7.63 -27.45 -14.03
N LEU A 183 -6.40 -27.95 -14.00
CA LEU A 183 -5.86 -28.90 -14.97
C LEU A 183 -6.14 -30.37 -14.60
N GLY A 184 -6.83 -30.64 -13.48
CA GLY A 184 -7.13 -32.00 -13.02
C GLY A 184 -5.92 -32.76 -12.47
N VAL A 185 -4.84 -32.06 -12.12
CA VAL A 185 -3.62 -32.62 -11.52
C VAL A 185 -3.74 -32.53 -10.00
N ALA A 186 -3.44 -33.63 -9.29
CA ALA A 186 -3.45 -33.64 -7.83
C ALA A 186 -2.44 -32.62 -7.27
N SER A 187 -2.85 -31.89 -6.22
CA SER A 187 -2.00 -30.93 -5.50
C SER A 187 -0.70 -31.61 -5.02
N ILE A 188 0.42 -30.94 -5.22
CA ILE A 188 1.70 -31.33 -4.63
C ILE A 188 1.71 -30.71 -3.23
N GLY A 189 1.02 -31.36 -2.28
CA GLY A 189 1.04 -30.93 -0.88
C GLY A 189 2.48 -30.87 -0.34
N PRO A 190 2.71 -30.16 0.79
CA PRO A 190 4.06 -29.96 1.32
C PRO A 190 4.72 -31.31 1.65
N ASN A 191 5.67 -31.73 0.81
CA ASN A 191 6.64 -32.76 1.16
C ASN A 191 7.54 -32.18 2.26
N HIS A 192 7.14 -32.31 3.51
CA HIS A 192 8.11 -32.41 4.59
C HIS A 192 8.77 -33.79 4.51
N SER A 193 9.60 -34.01 3.49
CA SER A 193 10.65 -35.02 3.60
C SER A 193 11.81 -34.38 4.37
N ALA A 194 11.70 -34.39 5.70
CA ALA A 194 12.88 -34.43 6.53
C ALA A 194 13.50 -35.83 6.36
N ALA A 195 14.63 -35.89 5.67
CA ALA A 195 15.57 -37.00 5.59
C ALA A 195 16.88 -36.35 5.07
N GLU A 196 18.02 -36.33 5.76
CA GLU A 196 18.51 -36.98 6.99
C GLU A 196 19.41 -36.00 7.75
#